data_AF-D3II23-F1
#
_entry.id   AF-D3II23-F1
#
_cell.length_a   1.000
_cell.length_b   1.000
_cell.length_c   1.000
_cell.angle_alpha   90.00
_cell.angle_beta   90.00
_cell.angle_gamma   90.00
#
_symmetry.space_group_name_H-M   'P 1'
#
loop_
_entity.id
_entity.type
_entity.pdbx_description
1 polymer ?
#
loop_
_entity_poly.entity_id
_entity_poly.type
_entity_poly.pdbx_seq_one_letter_code
_entity_poly.pdbx_strand_id
1 'polypeptide(L)'
;MKKITIYGLCLTLCLSVIGCSSSDVVETNKLSTKEVQALTELKSDLYAVNAEYAKSNTRGLKKWLRWLIFGAADAAGFVTGGGAVAISASTLAWTVTKAEREVSTNSDFKDCAEVALDKGSIGYAHNELSQKIVREHQDSLLGMPIDQLAEIVEEESKAYPAIENKSVDREILKQIISTFNADASIQDNINAFKQFTNDPQKQEALDICGIVLEGLQNVSDENTTYIDQVNRLVDASPVGFQTKKMIKGGISVADASAKLWNSSELEELPKAK
;
A
#
# COMPACT_ATOMS: atom_id res chain seq x y z
N MET A 1 20.35 62.02 53.97
CA MET A 1 20.98 60.93 54.75
C MET A 1 20.09 59.70 54.64
N LYS A 2 20.65 58.58 54.16
CA LYS A 2 20.45 57.19 54.68
C LYS A 2 18.99 56.69 54.76
N LYS A 3 18.56 55.57 54.14
CA LYS A 3 19.27 54.32 53.85
C LYS A 3 18.41 53.45 52.92
N ILE A 4 19.08 52.81 51.98
CA ILE A 4 18.70 51.56 51.34
C ILE A 4 18.64 50.48 52.42
N THR A 5 17.58 49.67 52.43
CA THR A 5 17.52 48.42 53.20
C THR A 5 17.44 47.26 52.22
N ILE A 6 18.60 46.64 51.98
CA ILE A 6 18.71 45.28 51.46
C ILE A 6 18.81 44.36 52.69
N TYR A 7 18.29 43.14 52.56
CA TYR A 7 18.84 41.85 53.00
C TYR A 7 17.77 40.92 53.57
N GLY A 8 17.70 39.71 53.02
CA GLY A 8 16.86 38.65 53.56
C GLY A 8 16.80 37.41 52.67
N LEU A 9 17.94 36.91 52.22
CA LEU A 9 18.07 35.59 51.61
C LEU A 9 17.74 34.53 52.68
N CYS A 10 16.58 33.88 52.60
CA CYS A 10 16.30 32.65 53.34
C CYS A 10 16.08 31.52 52.35
N LEU A 11 17.17 30.79 52.14
CA LEU A 11 17.24 29.49 51.51
C LEU A 11 16.59 28.47 52.47
N THR A 12 15.43 27.93 52.11
CA THR A 12 15.01 26.61 52.60
C THR A 12 14.60 25.75 51.43
N LEU A 13 15.47 24.78 51.13
CA LEU A 13 15.15 23.59 50.36
C LEU A 13 13.89 22.93 50.92
N CYS A 14 12.87 22.79 50.08
CA CYS A 14 11.89 21.72 50.19
C CYS A 14 11.94 20.90 48.90
N LEU A 15 12.94 20.03 48.79
CA LEU A 15 12.83 18.83 47.99
C LEU A 15 11.93 17.86 48.76
N SER A 16 10.74 17.58 48.25
CA SER A 16 10.22 16.21 48.13
C SER A 16 8.78 16.16 47.60
N VAL A 17 8.65 15.39 46.52
CA VAL A 17 7.47 14.65 46.01
C VAL A 17 6.24 15.42 45.53
N ILE A 18 6.24 15.73 44.23
CA ILE A 18 5.10 15.40 43.35
C ILE A 18 5.69 14.65 42.15
N GLY A 19 5.44 13.35 42.08
CA GLY A 19 5.66 12.52 40.90
C GLY A 19 4.39 12.44 40.04
N CYS A 20 4.61 12.25 38.73
CA CYS A 20 3.69 11.99 37.62
C CYS A 20 2.87 13.20 37.12
N SER A 21 2.83 13.56 35.84
CA SER A 21 3.09 12.80 34.61
C SER A 21 4.10 13.52 33.73
N SER A 22 4.98 12.77 33.07
CA SER A 22 5.72 13.25 31.91
C SER A 22 4.72 13.88 30.94
N SER A 23 5.01 15.12 30.56
CA SER A 23 4.55 15.65 29.28
C SER A 23 5.28 14.79 28.26
N ASP A 24 4.64 13.69 27.85
CA ASP A 24 5.18 12.87 26.78
C ASP A 24 5.30 13.77 25.55
N VAL A 25 6.57 13.94 25.20
CA VAL A 25 7.06 14.63 24.03
C VAL A 25 6.22 14.21 22.85
N VAL A 26 5.59 15.17 22.18
CA VAL A 26 5.12 14.97 20.81
C VAL A 26 6.39 14.66 20.01
N GLU A 27 6.74 13.38 19.90
CA GLU A 27 7.70 12.90 18.95
C GLU A 27 7.11 13.27 17.59
N THR A 28 7.54 14.40 17.05
CA THR A 28 7.23 14.72 15.67
C THR A 28 7.91 13.63 14.86
N ASN A 29 7.12 12.64 14.41
CA ASN A 29 7.50 11.65 13.40
C ASN A 29 7.97 12.41 12.16
N LYS A 30 9.21 12.90 12.19
CA LYS A 30 9.84 13.65 11.12
C LYS A 30 11.03 12.83 10.67
N LEU A 31 11.12 12.63 9.36
CA LEU A 31 12.26 11.98 8.76
C LEU A 31 13.51 12.82 9.02
N SER A 32 14.61 12.13 9.33
CA SER A 32 15.91 12.80 9.40
C SER A 32 16.32 13.31 8.02
N THR A 33 17.16 14.33 7.94
CA THR A 33 17.70 14.82 6.66
C THR A 33 18.37 13.71 5.85
N LYS A 34 19.07 12.78 6.52
CA LYS A 34 19.70 11.63 5.88
C LYS A 34 18.67 10.67 5.29
N GLU A 35 17.58 10.43 6.01
CA GLU A 35 16.49 9.56 5.54
C GLU A 35 15.76 10.18 4.35
N VAL A 36 15.48 11.49 4.39
CA VAL A 36 14.89 12.23 3.26
C VAL A 36 15.78 12.16 2.02
N GLN A 37 17.09 12.35 2.19
CA GLN A 37 18.04 12.23 1.08
C GLN A 37 18.05 10.80 0.52
N ALA A 38 18.12 9.78 1.38
CA ALA A 38 18.10 8.38 0.98
C ALA A 38 16.85 8.01 0.17
N LEU A 39 15.68 8.50 0.60
CA LEU A 39 14.40 8.28 -0.08
C LEU A 39 14.35 9.04 -1.42
N THR A 40 14.90 10.24 -1.47
CA THR A 40 14.98 11.03 -2.72
C THR A 40 15.86 10.33 -3.76
N GLU A 41 17.02 9.83 -3.35
CA GLU A 41 17.94 9.07 -4.20
C GLU A 41 17.28 7.77 -4.68
N LEU A 42 16.65 7.00 -3.79
CA LEU A 42 15.92 5.79 -4.15
C LEU A 42 14.80 6.07 -5.15
N LYS A 43 13.98 7.12 -4.93
CA LYS A 43 12.93 7.52 -5.89
C LYS A 43 13.53 7.85 -7.26
N SER A 44 14.65 8.55 -7.31
CA SER A 44 15.36 8.87 -8.55
C SER A 44 15.83 7.61 -9.28
N ASP A 45 16.40 6.65 -8.56
CA ASP A 45 16.85 5.38 -9.14
C ASP A 45 15.68 4.57 -9.70
N LEU A 46 14.55 4.54 -8.99
CA LEU A 46 13.33 3.86 -9.46
C LEU A 46 12.76 4.51 -10.73
N TYR A 47 12.76 5.85 -10.83
CA TYR A 47 12.39 6.53 -12.06
C TYR A 47 13.32 6.18 -13.23
N ALA A 48 14.63 6.03 -12.97
CA ALA A 48 15.58 5.62 -13.98
C ALA A 48 15.27 4.20 -14.49
N VAL A 49 14.98 3.24 -13.59
CA VAL A 49 14.53 1.90 -13.99
C VAL A 49 13.25 1.96 -14.81
N ASN A 50 12.24 2.71 -14.38
CA ASN A 50 10.99 2.85 -15.15
C ASN A 50 11.24 3.37 -16.58
N ALA A 51 12.18 4.31 -16.75
CA ALA A 51 12.53 4.85 -18.06
C ALA A 51 13.18 3.80 -19.00
N GLU A 52 13.85 2.78 -18.45
CA GLU A 52 14.39 1.65 -19.23
C GLU A 52 13.26 0.82 -19.86
N TYR A 53 12.18 0.60 -19.09
CA TYR A 53 11.02 -0.19 -19.51
C TYR A 53 9.99 0.62 -20.32
N ALA A 54 10.00 1.95 -20.26
CA ALA A 54 9.11 2.81 -21.04
C ALA A 54 9.29 2.69 -22.57
N LYS A 55 10.44 2.17 -23.05
CA LYS A 55 10.71 1.98 -24.48
C LYS A 55 10.09 0.69 -25.04
N SER A 56 9.78 -0.26 -24.18
CA SER A 56 9.02 -1.47 -24.52
C SER A 56 7.54 -1.12 -24.51
N ASN A 57 6.94 -1.00 -25.69
CA ASN A 57 5.49 -0.80 -25.83
C ASN A 57 4.74 -2.13 -25.60
N THR A 58 5.05 -2.81 -24.49
CA THR A 58 4.68 -4.20 -24.18
C THR A 58 3.23 -4.34 -23.75
N ARG A 59 2.57 -3.26 -23.31
CA ARG A 59 1.19 -3.32 -22.77
C ARG A 59 0.13 -2.40 -23.43
N GLY A 60 0.46 -1.53 -24.38
CA GLY A 60 -0.53 -0.81 -25.21
C GLY A 60 -1.57 0.02 -24.42
N LEU A 61 -1.19 1.25 -24.05
CA LEU A 61 -1.85 2.36 -23.31
C LEU A 61 -3.39 2.53 -23.10
N LYS A 62 -4.30 1.64 -23.53
CA LYS A 62 -5.76 1.92 -23.47
C LYS A 62 -6.63 1.02 -22.59
N LYS A 63 -6.18 -0.19 -22.23
CA LYS A 63 -6.98 -1.14 -21.43
C LYS A 63 -6.48 -1.28 -19.99
N TRP A 64 -5.17 -1.15 -19.79
CA TRP A 64 -4.46 -1.59 -18.58
C TRP A 64 -4.35 -0.52 -17.47
N LEU A 65 -4.42 0.77 -17.83
CA LEU A 65 -4.48 1.90 -16.87
C LEU A 65 -5.58 1.74 -15.82
N ARG A 66 -6.61 0.94 -16.15
CA ARG A 66 -7.82 0.79 -15.34
C ARG A 66 -7.78 -0.36 -14.34
N TRP A 67 -6.77 -1.22 -14.36
CA TRP A 67 -6.72 -2.42 -13.51
C TRP A 67 -5.45 -2.47 -12.64
N LEU A 68 -4.32 -1.91 -13.10
CA LEU A 68 -3.17 -1.62 -12.22
C LEU A 68 -3.50 -0.61 -11.12
N ILE A 69 -4.55 0.18 -11.32
CA ILE A 69 -5.06 1.11 -10.33
C ILE A 69 -5.47 0.40 -9.02
N PHE A 70 -5.86 -0.88 -9.07
CA PHE A 70 -6.12 -1.69 -7.87
C PHE A 70 -4.87 -1.93 -7.04
N GLY A 71 -3.73 -2.10 -7.70
CA GLY A 71 -2.45 -2.18 -7.02
C GLY A 71 -2.18 -0.94 -6.15
N ALA A 72 -2.76 0.22 -6.47
CA ALA A 72 -2.68 1.40 -5.60
C ALA A 72 -3.53 1.25 -4.34
N ALA A 73 -4.75 0.72 -4.43
CA ALA A 73 -5.60 0.42 -3.27
C ALA A 73 -4.99 -0.67 -2.40
N ASP A 74 -4.41 -1.71 -3.01
CA ASP A 74 -3.82 -2.86 -2.32
C ASP A 74 -2.52 -2.44 -1.61
N ALA A 75 -1.65 -1.69 -2.31
CA ALA A 75 -0.46 -1.11 -1.70
C ALA A 75 -0.81 -0.12 -0.57
N ALA A 76 -1.85 0.69 -0.76
CA ALA A 76 -2.33 1.58 0.29
C ALA A 76 -2.84 0.81 1.51
N GLY A 77 -3.65 -0.23 1.29
CA GLY A 77 -4.13 -1.14 2.34
C GLY A 77 -2.97 -1.76 3.11
N PHE A 78 -1.94 -2.24 2.40
CA PHE A 78 -0.76 -2.80 3.04
C PHE A 78 0.01 -1.76 3.86
N VAL A 79 0.37 -0.62 3.26
CA VAL A 79 1.24 0.39 3.90
C VAL A 79 0.54 1.05 5.09
N THR A 80 -0.77 1.27 5.00
CA THR A 80 -1.52 1.99 6.04
C THR A 80 -2.09 1.06 7.11
N GLY A 81 -2.57 -0.14 6.74
CA GLY A 81 -3.29 -1.08 7.62
C GLY A 81 -2.78 -2.53 7.64
N GLY A 82 -1.86 -2.92 6.75
CA GLY A 82 -1.23 -4.25 6.71
C GLY A 82 -1.87 -5.24 5.72
N GLY A 83 -1.37 -6.47 5.72
CA GLY A 83 -1.70 -7.51 4.73
C GLY A 83 -3.19 -7.84 4.62
N ALA A 84 -3.89 -7.99 5.75
CA ALA A 84 -5.32 -8.29 5.74
C ALA A 84 -6.16 -7.13 5.15
N VAL A 85 -5.75 -5.88 5.41
CA VAL A 85 -6.40 -4.70 4.82
C VAL A 85 -6.19 -4.64 3.31
N ALA A 86 -4.98 -4.97 2.82
CA ALA A 86 -4.70 -5.05 1.39
C ALA A 86 -5.63 -6.03 0.64
N ILE A 87 -5.82 -7.23 1.19
CA ILE A 87 -6.67 -8.29 0.59
C ILE A 87 -8.13 -7.85 0.57
N SER A 88 -8.58 -7.23 1.66
CA SER A 88 -9.94 -6.67 1.76
C SER A 88 -10.15 -5.53 0.75
N ALA A 89 -9.16 -4.65 0.61
CA ALA A 89 -9.18 -3.54 -0.34
C ALA A 89 -9.25 -4.05 -1.79
N SER A 90 -8.46 -5.07 -2.13
CA SER A 90 -8.44 -5.69 -3.46
C SER A 90 -9.80 -6.23 -3.86
N THR A 91 -10.42 -6.99 -2.95
CA THR A 91 -11.74 -7.61 -3.18
C THR A 91 -12.83 -6.57 -3.42
N LEU A 92 -12.81 -5.47 -2.65
CA LEU A 92 -13.81 -4.40 -2.78
C LEU A 92 -13.57 -3.51 -4.00
N ALA A 93 -12.32 -3.13 -4.28
CA ALA A 93 -11.97 -2.31 -5.44
C ALA A 93 -12.32 -3.03 -6.76
N TRP A 94 -12.09 -4.36 -6.81
CA TRP A 94 -12.55 -5.21 -7.90
C TRP A 94 -14.08 -5.19 -8.04
N THR A 95 -14.79 -5.43 -6.94
CA THR A 95 -16.27 -5.52 -6.95
C THR A 95 -16.92 -4.22 -7.41
N VAL A 96 -16.44 -3.07 -6.93
CA VAL A 96 -16.92 -1.74 -7.35
C VAL A 96 -16.71 -1.55 -8.85
N THR A 97 -15.51 -1.85 -9.35
CA THR A 97 -15.16 -1.60 -10.75
C THR A 97 -15.88 -2.56 -11.71
N LYS A 98 -16.06 -3.83 -11.30
CA LYS A 98 -16.83 -4.83 -12.06
C LYS A 98 -18.28 -4.38 -12.22
N ALA A 99 -18.88 -3.85 -11.14
CA ALA A 99 -20.24 -3.34 -11.16
C ALA A 99 -20.41 -2.09 -12.04
N GLU A 100 -19.50 -1.11 -11.92
CA GLU A 100 -19.54 0.13 -12.72
C GLU A 100 -19.38 -0.09 -14.22
N ARG A 101 -18.75 -1.20 -14.62
CA ARG A 101 -18.37 -1.44 -16.02
C ARG A 101 -19.15 -2.56 -16.69
N GLU A 102 -20.16 -3.11 -16.02
CA GLU A 102 -20.99 -4.22 -16.51
C GLU A 102 -20.16 -5.37 -17.08
N VAL A 103 -19.03 -5.67 -16.43
CA VAL A 103 -18.08 -6.65 -16.94
C VAL A 103 -18.60 -8.06 -16.65
N SER A 104 -19.06 -8.75 -17.69
CA SER A 104 -19.31 -10.20 -17.65
C SER A 104 -18.08 -10.94 -18.17
N THR A 105 -17.25 -11.47 -17.26
CA THR A 105 -16.16 -12.37 -17.64
C THR A 105 -16.49 -13.81 -17.30
N ASN A 106 -15.94 -14.75 -18.07
CA ASN A 106 -15.97 -16.19 -17.75
C ASN A 106 -15.04 -16.54 -16.59
N SER A 107 -14.04 -15.69 -16.30
CA SER A 107 -13.15 -15.78 -15.15
C SER A 107 -12.91 -14.41 -14.49
N ASP A 108 -12.90 -14.36 -13.17
CA ASP A 108 -12.65 -13.12 -12.40
C ASP A 108 -11.14 -12.81 -12.24
N PHE A 109 -10.26 -13.72 -12.67
CA PHE A 109 -8.82 -13.67 -12.45
C PHE A 109 -8.03 -14.19 -13.65
N LYS A 110 -6.74 -13.83 -13.71
CA LYS A 110 -5.80 -14.50 -14.62
C LYS A 110 -5.43 -15.89 -14.08
N ASP A 111 -5.43 -16.90 -14.96
CA ASP A 111 -4.87 -18.21 -14.64
C ASP A 111 -3.37 -18.10 -14.28
N CYS A 112 -2.94 -18.86 -13.27
CA CYS A 112 -1.55 -18.94 -12.83
C CYS A 112 -0.91 -17.61 -12.36
N ALA A 113 -1.70 -16.69 -11.80
CA ALA A 113 -1.25 -15.39 -11.30
C ALA A 113 -0.14 -15.49 -10.21
N GLU A 114 0.01 -16.64 -9.56
CA GLU A 114 0.98 -16.88 -8.49
C GLU A 114 2.31 -17.47 -8.97
N VAL A 115 2.40 -17.97 -10.20
CA VAL A 115 3.55 -18.79 -10.66
C VAL A 115 4.88 -18.04 -10.61
N ALA A 116 4.84 -16.72 -10.75
CA ALA A 116 6.02 -15.86 -10.68
C ALA A 116 6.22 -15.18 -9.30
N LEU A 117 5.43 -15.54 -8.28
CA LEU A 117 5.51 -14.97 -6.93
C LEU A 117 6.24 -15.92 -5.97
N ASP A 118 7.01 -15.33 -5.05
CA ASP A 118 7.61 -16.09 -3.96
C ASP A 118 6.52 -16.56 -2.98
N LYS A 119 6.42 -17.88 -2.76
CA LYS A 119 5.45 -18.51 -1.85
C LYS A 119 5.55 -18.02 -0.40
N GLY A 120 6.71 -17.50 0.01
CA GLY A 120 6.90 -16.91 1.34
C GLY A 120 6.47 -15.43 1.43
N SER A 121 6.12 -14.80 0.32
CA SER A 121 5.84 -13.36 0.26
C SER A 121 4.41 -13.00 0.63
N ILE A 122 4.21 -11.75 1.05
CA ILE A 122 2.87 -11.18 1.26
C ILE A 122 2.09 -11.10 -0.05
N GLY A 123 2.73 -10.86 -1.19
CA GLY A 123 2.08 -10.84 -2.49
C GLY A 123 1.47 -12.19 -2.89
N TYR A 124 2.17 -13.29 -2.63
CA TYR A 124 1.61 -14.64 -2.86
C TYR A 124 0.38 -14.89 -1.97
N ALA A 125 0.50 -14.61 -0.67
CA ALA A 125 -0.61 -14.75 0.27
C ALA A 125 -1.81 -13.86 -0.11
N HIS A 126 -1.53 -12.64 -0.60
CA HIS A 126 -2.53 -11.72 -1.11
C HIS A 126 -3.32 -12.34 -2.26
N ASN A 127 -2.65 -12.83 -3.30
CA ASN A 127 -3.34 -13.37 -4.48
C ASN A 127 -4.12 -14.64 -4.16
N GLU A 128 -3.51 -15.59 -3.44
CA GLU A 128 -4.20 -16.83 -3.06
C GLU A 128 -5.46 -16.56 -2.26
N LEU A 129 -5.40 -15.63 -1.30
CA LEU A 129 -6.54 -15.33 -0.46
C LEU A 129 -7.61 -14.54 -1.21
N SER A 130 -7.22 -13.53 -2.00
CA SER A 130 -8.15 -12.78 -2.86
C SER A 130 -8.88 -13.71 -3.83
N GLN A 131 -8.18 -14.67 -4.44
CA GLN A 131 -8.80 -15.69 -5.30
C GLN A 131 -9.74 -16.60 -4.53
N LYS A 132 -9.32 -17.08 -3.36
CA LYS A 132 -10.16 -17.94 -2.52
C LYS A 132 -11.48 -17.24 -2.18
N ILE A 133 -11.41 -16.01 -1.68
CA ILE A 133 -12.58 -15.22 -1.27
C ILE A 133 -13.54 -15.01 -2.44
N VAL A 134 -13.03 -14.60 -3.60
CA VAL A 134 -13.88 -14.39 -4.77
C VAL A 134 -14.49 -15.69 -5.29
N ARG A 135 -13.76 -16.81 -5.27
CA ARG A 135 -14.31 -18.12 -5.67
C ARG A 135 -15.39 -18.62 -4.72
N GLU A 136 -15.22 -18.41 -3.41
CA GLU A 136 -16.14 -18.91 -2.39
C GLU A 136 -17.37 -18.01 -2.18
N HIS A 137 -17.25 -16.72 -2.52
CA HIS A 137 -18.29 -15.71 -2.26
C HIS A 137 -18.76 -14.94 -3.50
N GLN A 138 -18.46 -15.42 -4.71
CA GLN A 138 -18.65 -14.73 -5.99
C GLN A 138 -19.93 -13.89 -6.09
N ASP A 139 -21.09 -14.52 -5.87
CA ASP A 139 -22.41 -13.86 -6.01
C ASP A 139 -22.77 -12.96 -4.82
N SER A 140 -22.16 -13.17 -3.66
CA SER A 140 -22.48 -12.44 -2.43
C SER A 140 -21.52 -11.29 -2.13
N LEU A 141 -20.36 -11.23 -2.81
CA LEU A 141 -19.42 -10.11 -2.68
C LEU A 141 -20.05 -8.78 -3.08
N LEU A 142 -20.89 -8.78 -4.12
CA LEU A 142 -21.63 -7.60 -4.54
C LEU A 142 -22.72 -7.27 -3.50
N GLY A 143 -22.42 -6.31 -2.63
CA GLY A 143 -23.30 -5.91 -1.53
C GLY A 143 -22.94 -6.54 -0.17
N MET A 144 -21.84 -7.29 -0.09
CA MET A 144 -21.31 -7.74 1.20
C MET A 144 -20.94 -6.52 2.07
N PRO A 145 -21.43 -6.43 3.31
CA PRO A 145 -20.99 -5.40 4.24
C PRO A 145 -19.47 -5.47 4.47
N ILE A 146 -18.81 -4.30 4.56
CA ILE A 146 -17.36 -4.19 4.79
C ILE A 146 -16.94 -5.00 6.03
N ASP A 147 -17.72 -4.95 7.11
CA ASP A 147 -17.41 -5.65 8.35
C ASP A 147 -17.46 -7.18 8.17
N GLN A 148 -18.38 -7.69 7.37
CA GLN A 148 -18.48 -9.11 7.06
C GLN A 148 -17.30 -9.59 6.20
N LEU A 149 -16.92 -8.80 5.17
CA LEU A 149 -15.73 -9.13 4.38
C LEU A 149 -14.47 -9.10 5.24
N ALA A 150 -14.34 -8.09 6.10
CA ALA A 150 -13.22 -7.98 7.03
C ALA A 150 -13.12 -9.23 7.91
N GLU A 151 -14.22 -9.71 8.49
CA GLU A 151 -14.24 -10.93 9.30
C GLU A 151 -13.80 -12.18 8.52
N ILE A 152 -14.26 -12.34 7.26
CA ILE A 152 -13.85 -13.45 6.39
C ILE A 152 -12.33 -13.39 6.15
N VAL A 153 -11.80 -12.21 5.79
CA VAL A 153 -10.37 -12.03 5.54
C VAL A 153 -9.55 -12.26 6.81
N GLU A 154 -10.01 -11.78 7.96
CA GLU A 154 -9.35 -11.98 9.26
C GLU A 154 -9.26 -13.48 9.60
N GLU A 155 -10.32 -14.25 9.38
CA GLU A 155 -10.32 -15.70 9.61
C GLU A 155 -9.36 -16.41 8.66
N GLU A 156 -9.50 -16.15 7.36
CA GLU A 156 -8.76 -16.87 6.33
C GLU A 156 -7.27 -16.53 6.32
N SER A 157 -6.92 -15.29 6.68
CA SER A 157 -5.52 -14.87 6.81
C SER A 157 -4.74 -15.67 7.85
N LYS A 158 -5.42 -16.37 8.78
CA LYS A 158 -4.76 -17.21 9.80
C LYS A 158 -3.92 -18.32 9.19
N ALA A 159 -4.30 -18.82 8.01
CA ALA A 159 -3.58 -19.86 7.29
C ALA A 159 -2.26 -19.38 6.64
N TYR A 160 -2.01 -18.07 6.59
CA TYR A 160 -0.90 -17.48 5.86
C TYR A 160 0.11 -16.80 6.81
N PRO A 161 1.29 -17.41 7.06
CA PRO A 161 2.31 -16.85 7.96
C PRO A 161 2.88 -15.50 7.51
N ALA A 162 2.88 -15.22 6.21
CA ALA A 162 3.36 -13.94 5.66
C ALA A 162 2.49 -12.74 6.06
N ILE A 163 1.27 -12.97 6.56
CA ILE A 163 0.37 -11.93 7.05
C ILE A 163 0.63 -11.74 8.56
N GLU A 164 1.49 -10.78 8.89
CA GLU A 164 1.86 -10.48 10.29
C GLU A 164 0.72 -9.84 11.09
N ASN A 165 -0.04 -8.93 10.49
CA ASN A 165 -1.26 -8.36 11.06
C ASN A 165 -2.49 -8.92 10.35
N LYS A 166 -3.19 -9.80 11.06
CA LYS A 166 -4.38 -10.50 10.56
C LYS A 166 -5.67 -9.73 10.82
N SER A 167 -5.65 -8.72 11.69
CA SER A 167 -6.81 -7.86 11.90
C SER A 167 -6.92 -6.84 10.77
N VAL A 168 -8.14 -6.65 10.29
CA VAL A 168 -8.48 -5.65 9.29
C VAL A 168 -8.89 -4.37 10.01
N ASP A 169 -8.10 -3.31 9.80
CA ASP A 169 -8.50 -1.96 10.16
C ASP A 169 -9.65 -1.51 9.26
N ARG A 170 -10.87 -1.63 9.79
CA ARG A 170 -12.12 -1.34 9.09
C ARG A 170 -12.26 0.14 8.72
N GLU A 171 -11.66 1.05 9.50
CA GLU A 171 -11.73 2.48 9.21
C GLU A 171 -10.81 2.84 8.05
N ILE A 172 -9.59 2.30 8.03
CA ILE A 172 -8.69 2.43 6.86
C ILE A 172 -9.33 1.80 5.62
N LEU A 173 -9.94 0.62 5.75
CA LEU A 173 -10.62 -0.04 4.63
C LEU A 173 -11.76 0.84 4.06
N LYS A 174 -12.61 1.41 4.92
CA LYS A 174 -13.66 2.37 4.49
C LYS A 174 -13.07 3.61 3.80
N GLN A 175 -11.96 4.14 4.29
CA GLN A 175 -11.29 5.29 3.68
C GLN A 175 -10.76 4.96 2.29
N ILE A 176 -10.10 3.81 2.12
CA ILE A 176 -9.62 3.34 0.81
C ILE A 176 -10.78 3.27 -0.17
N ILE A 177 -11.88 2.61 0.18
CA ILE A 177 -13.00 2.42 -0.74
C ILE A 177 -13.73 3.71 -1.09
N SER A 178 -13.91 4.62 -0.12
CA SER A 178 -14.57 5.90 -0.37
C SER A 178 -13.70 6.90 -1.15
N THR A 179 -12.38 6.72 -1.15
CA THR A 179 -11.42 7.62 -1.81
C THR A 179 -10.96 7.09 -3.16
N PHE A 180 -10.95 5.77 -3.35
CA PHE A 180 -10.48 5.14 -4.58
C PHE A 180 -11.30 5.61 -5.78
N ASN A 181 -10.60 6.01 -6.83
CA ASN A 181 -11.19 6.50 -8.07
C ASN A 181 -10.63 5.71 -9.26
N ALA A 182 -11.47 4.85 -9.83
CA ALA A 182 -11.12 3.97 -10.95
C ALA A 182 -10.85 4.73 -12.28
N ASP A 183 -11.20 6.02 -12.35
CA ASP A 183 -10.97 6.88 -13.51
C ASP A 183 -9.79 7.84 -13.33
N ALA A 184 -9.21 7.91 -12.12
CA ALA A 184 -8.02 8.72 -11.85
C ALA A 184 -6.71 7.96 -12.17
N SER A 185 -5.59 8.69 -12.23
CA SER A 185 -4.28 8.05 -12.40
C SER A 185 -3.84 7.28 -11.15
N ILE A 186 -2.83 6.41 -11.30
CA ILE A 186 -2.19 5.73 -10.16
C ILE A 186 -1.68 6.77 -9.17
N GLN A 187 -0.97 7.79 -9.66
CA GLN A 187 -0.42 8.82 -8.79
C GLN A 187 -1.49 9.67 -8.10
N ASP A 188 -2.62 9.94 -8.75
CA ASP A 188 -3.74 10.67 -8.12
C ASP A 188 -4.34 9.86 -6.96
N ASN A 189 -4.55 8.54 -7.16
CA ASN A 189 -5.01 7.66 -6.09
C ASN A 189 -4.00 7.59 -4.94
N ILE A 190 -2.71 7.40 -5.24
CA ILE A 190 -1.64 7.39 -4.23
C ILE A 190 -1.61 8.70 -3.44
N ASN A 191 -1.70 9.84 -4.11
CA ASN A 191 -1.72 11.15 -3.46
C ASN A 191 -2.92 11.32 -2.51
N ALA A 192 -4.08 10.77 -2.88
CA ALA A 192 -5.27 10.77 -2.04
C ALA A 192 -5.09 9.84 -0.83
N PHE A 193 -4.53 8.64 -1.02
CA PHE A 193 -4.29 7.67 0.06
C PHE A 193 -3.25 8.13 1.09
N LYS A 194 -2.30 8.97 0.68
CA LYS A 194 -1.34 9.59 1.62
C LYS A 194 -2.02 10.41 2.72
N GLN A 195 -3.25 10.88 2.49
CA GLN A 195 -4.00 11.66 3.50
C GLN A 195 -4.51 10.79 4.66
N PHE A 196 -4.46 9.45 4.55
CA PHE A 196 -4.92 8.53 5.61
C PHE A 196 -3.93 8.43 6.78
N THR A 197 -2.74 9.02 6.64
CA THR A 197 -1.71 8.95 7.66
C THR A 197 -0.89 10.23 7.74
N ASN A 198 -0.50 10.60 8.95
CA ASN A 198 0.46 11.68 9.22
C ASN A 198 1.90 11.15 9.39
N ASP A 199 2.11 9.84 9.24
CA ASP A 199 3.43 9.25 9.32
C ASP A 199 4.17 9.45 7.99
N PRO A 200 5.25 10.25 7.95
CA PRO A 200 5.98 10.50 6.72
C PRO A 200 6.64 9.25 6.16
N GLN A 201 6.99 8.23 6.97
CA GLN A 201 7.55 6.99 6.45
C GLN A 201 6.50 6.24 5.61
N LYS A 202 5.24 6.21 6.08
CA LYS A 202 4.14 5.62 5.32
C LYS A 202 3.84 6.44 4.06
N GLN A 203 3.82 7.77 4.16
CA GLN A 203 3.60 8.64 2.99
C GLN A 203 4.68 8.44 1.90
N GLU A 204 5.94 8.29 2.30
CA GLU A 204 7.05 8.03 1.39
C GLU A 204 7.01 6.60 0.82
N ALA A 205 6.62 5.60 1.62
CA ALA A 205 6.40 4.25 1.13
C ALA A 205 5.29 4.18 0.09
N LEU A 206 4.19 4.92 0.28
CA LEU A 206 3.11 5.07 -0.71
C LEU A 206 3.61 5.70 -2.01
N ASP A 207 4.39 6.77 -1.94
CA ASP A 207 4.98 7.39 -3.14
C ASP A 207 5.83 6.38 -3.93
N ILE A 208 6.67 5.61 -3.22
CA ILE A 208 7.52 4.60 -3.86
C ILE A 208 6.68 3.49 -4.49
N CYS A 209 5.62 3.02 -3.82
CA CYS A 209 4.68 2.06 -4.40
C CYS A 209 4.01 2.63 -5.66
N GLY A 210 3.63 3.90 -5.64
CA GLY A 210 3.11 4.62 -6.82
C GLY A 210 4.08 4.63 -8.00
N ILE A 211 5.36 4.96 -7.75
CA ILE A 211 6.40 4.93 -8.78
C ILE A 211 6.56 3.53 -9.37
N VAL A 212 6.56 2.48 -8.53
CA VAL A 212 6.70 1.10 -9.00
C VAL A 212 5.48 0.65 -9.80
N LEU A 213 4.28 0.98 -9.34
CA LEU A 213 3.04 0.74 -10.08
C LEU A 213 3.05 1.44 -11.45
N GLU A 214 3.53 2.68 -11.52
CA GLU A 214 3.71 3.41 -12.77
C GLU A 214 4.74 2.75 -13.71
N GLY A 215 5.71 2.02 -13.18
CA GLY A 215 6.65 1.23 -13.98
C GLY A 215 6.05 -0.08 -14.49
N LEU A 216 5.30 -0.80 -13.63
CA LEU A 216 4.61 -2.06 -13.96
C LEU A 216 3.67 -1.93 -15.17
N GLN A 217 3.17 -0.72 -15.42
CA GLN A 217 2.49 -0.31 -16.64
C GLN A 217 3.18 -0.74 -17.94
N ASN A 218 4.51 -0.84 -17.95
CA ASN A 218 5.33 -1.11 -19.13
C ASN A 218 6.11 -2.43 -19.05
N VAL A 219 5.80 -3.30 -18.09
CA VAL A 219 6.56 -4.52 -17.79
C VAL A 219 5.65 -5.71 -18.04
N SER A 220 5.97 -6.72 -18.85
CA SER A 220 5.09 -7.91 -19.04
C SER A 220 4.86 -8.69 -17.73
N ASP A 221 3.72 -9.38 -17.56
CA ASP A 221 3.43 -10.19 -16.35
C ASP A 221 4.45 -11.33 -16.15
N GLU A 222 5.04 -11.81 -17.25
CA GLU A 222 6.08 -12.85 -17.25
C GLU A 222 7.45 -12.31 -16.87
N ASN A 223 7.63 -10.98 -16.84
CA ASN A 223 8.89 -10.36 -16.50
C ASN A 223 9.07 -10.31 -14.98
N THR A 224 10.01 -11.10 -14.47
CA THR A 224 10.43 -11.07 -13.06
C THR A 224 11.57 -10.09 -12.81
N THR A 225 12.27 -9.67 -13.86
CA THR A 225 13.50 -8.86 -13.77
C THR A 225 13.24 -7.46 -13.23
N TYR A 226 12.12 -6.82 -13.59
CA TYR A 226 11.78 -5.48 -13.14
C TYR A 226 11.66 -5.41 -11.61
N ILE A 227 10.86 -6.30 -11.01
CA ILE A 227 10.66 -6.32 -9.56
C ILE A 227 11.91 -6.78 -8.81
N ASP A 228 12.70 -7.68 -9.38
CA ASP A 228 14.01 -8.04 -8.83
C ASP A 228 14.95 -6.83 -8.77
N GLN A 229 15.00 -6.02 -9.84
CA GLN A 229 15.82 -4.82 -9.92
C GLN A 229 15.35 -3.76 -8.90
N VAL A 230 14.03 -3.52 -8.82
CA VAL A 230 13.42 -2.63 -7.84
C VAL A 230 13.77 -3.07 -6.41
N ASN A 231 13.59 -4.35 -6.07
CA ASN A 231 13.90 -4.86 -4.74
C ASN A 231 15.40 -4.71 -4.38
N ARG A 232 16.30 -4.93 -5.35
CA ARG A 232 17.74 -4.72 -5.15
C ARG A 232 18.08 -3.25 -4.84
N LEU A 233 17.43 -2.30 -5.52
CA LEU A 233 17.61 -0.86 -5.24
C LEU A 233 17.12 -0.51 -3.83
N VAL A 234 15.96 -1.02 -3.42
CA VAL A 234 15.44 -0.81 -2.06
C VAL A 234 16.41 -1.40 -1.04
N ASP A 235 16.89 -2.63 -1.24
CA ASP A 235 17.82 -3.30 -0.32
C ASP A 235 19.17 -2.56 -0.22
N ALA A 236 19.69 -2.05 -1.34
CA ALA A 236 20.95 -1.31 -1.39
C ALA A 236 20.87 0.13 -0.84
N SER A 237 19.68 0.74 -0.83
CA SER A 237 19.50 2.11 -0.37
C SER A 237 19.86 2.29 1.12
N PRO A 238 20.27 3.48 1.58
CA PRO A 238 20.55 3.73 3.00
C PRO A 238 19.30 4.00 3.85
N VAL A 239 18.10 3.73 3.30
CA VAL A 239 16.79 3.90 3.97
C VAL A 239 16.67 3.01 5.21
N GLY A 240 15.98 3.50 6.25
CA GLY A 240 15.76 2.79 7.50
C GLY A 240 15.01 1.46 7.32
N PHE A 241 15.32 0.50 8.20
CA PHE A 241 14.76 -0.87 8.12
C PHE A 241 13.23 -0.91 8.08
N GLN A 242 12.56 -0.12 8.93
CA GLN A 242 11.08 -0.11 8.98
C GLN A 242 10.48 0.44 7.69
N THR A 243 11.02 1.56 7.17
CA THR A 243 10.61 2.12 5.88
C THR A 243 10.84 1.14 4.74
N LYS A 244 12.01 0.46 4.68
CA LYS A 244 12.27 -0.61 3.70
C LYS A 244 11.27 -1.75 3.79
N LYS A 245 10.93 -2.19 5.00
CA LYS A 245 9.94 -3.25 5.20
C LYS A 245 8.57 -2.86 4.63
N MET A 246 8.11 -1.63 4.90
CA MET A 246 6.86 -1.10 4.34
C MET A 246 6.92 -1.01 2.81
N ILE A 247 8.01 -0.46 2.26
CA ILE A 247 8.23 -0.36 0.81
C ILE A 247 8.17 -1.74 0.15
N LYS A 248 8.95 -2.71 0.65
CA LYS A 248 9.02 -4.05 0.04
C LYS A 248 7.70 -4.81 0.14
N GLY A 249 7.00 -4.70 1.26
CA GLY A 249 5.68 -5.31 1.40
C GLY A 249 4.64 -4.67 0.47
N GLY A 250 4.64 -3.34 0.36
CA GLY A 250 3.75 -2.62 -0.56
C GLY A 250 4.06 -2.95 -2.03
N ILE A 251 5.33 -3.02 -2.42
CA ILE A 251 5.77 -3.46 -3.75
C ILE A 251 5.36 -4.90 -4.02
N SER A 252 5.54 -5.80 -3.06
CA SER A 252 5.15 -7.22 -3.20
C SER A 252 3.64 -7.37 -3.44
N VAL A 253 2.82 -6.59 -2.75
CA VAL A 253 1.36 -6.56 -2.95
C VAL A 253 0.99 -5.92 -4.28
N ALA A 254 1.58 -4.78 -4.63
CA ALA A 254 1.37 -4.09 -5.90
C ALA A 254 1.67 -4.99 -7.11
N ASP A 255 2.81 -5.68 -7.08
CA ASP A 255 3.22 -6.61 -8.13
C ASP A 255 2.29 -7.82 -8.23
N ALA A 256 1.90 -8.39 -7.09
CA ALA A 256 0.96 -9.50 -7.06
C ALA A 256 -0.41 -9.09 -7.61
N SER A 257 -0.93 -7.93 -7.18
CA SER A 257 -2.17 -7.34 -7.66
C SER A 257 -2.15 -7.11 -9.18
N ALA A 258 -1.03 -6.58 -9.69
CA ALA A 258 -0.82 -6.39 -11.13
C ALA A 258 -0.93 -7.70 -11.93
N LYS A 259 -0.41 -8.81 -11.37
CA LYS A 259 -0.46 -10.14 -11.99
C LYS A 259 -1.83 -10.83 -11.83
N LEU A 260 -2.59 -10.47 -10.79
CA LEU A 260 -3.88 -11.08 -10.47
C LEU A 260 -5.01 -10.59 -11.39
N TRP A 261 -5.16 -9.27 -11.48
CA TRP A 261 -6.33 -8.64 -12.10
C TRP A 261 -6.20 -8.41 -13.62
N ASN A 262 -5.03 -8.70 -14.20
CA ASN A 262 -4.73 -8.43 -15.60
C ASN A 262 -4.98 -9.66 -16.51
N SER A 263 -6.24 -10.07 -16.69
CA SER A 263 -6.60 -11.20 -17.58
C SER A 263 -6.82 -10.77 -19.04
N SER A 264 -6.52 -11.68 -19.98
CA SER A 264 -6.72 -11.49 -21.43
C SER A 264 -8.20 -11.52 -21.84
N GLU A 265 -9.09 -12.10 -21.03
CA GLU A 265 -10.52 -12.27 -21.35
C GLU A 265 -11.34 -10.98 -21.21
N LEU A 266 -10.77 -9.96 -20.58
CA LEU A 266 -11.31 -8.59 -20.54
C LEU A 266 -11.06 -7.82 -21.86
N GLU A 267 -10.50 -8.47 -22.88
CA GLU A 267 -10.22 -7.89 -24.18
C GLU A 267 -11.48 -7.55 -25.01
N GLU A 268 -12.63 -8.16 -24.69
CA GLU A 268 -13.85 -8.14 -25.51
C GLU A 268 -14.92 -7.11 -25.11
N LEU A 269 -14.60 -6.11 -24.27
CA LEU A 269 -15.58 -5.05 -24.01
C LEU A 269 -15.85 -4.26 -25.30
N PRO A 270 -17.12 -4.15 -25.75
CA PRO A 270 -17.46 -3.26 -26.84
C PRO A 270 -17.03 -1.84 -26.46
N LYS A 271 -16.42 -1.12 -27.40
CA LYS A 271 -16.17 0.31 -27.25
C LYS A 271 -17.50 0.96 -26.85
N ALA A 272 -17.56 1.55 -25.66
CA ALA A 272 -18.67 2.42 -25.28
C ALA A 272 -18.91 3.39 -26.44
N LYS A 273 -20.13 3.38 -26.97
CA LYS A 273 -20.55 4.22 -28.08
C LYS A 273 -20.71 5.67 -27.63
#